data_AF-A0A7Y3HAK7-F1
#
_entry.id   AF-A0A7Y3HAK7-F1
#
_cell.length_a   1.000
_cell.length_b   1.000
_cell.length_c   1.000
_cell.angle_alpha   90.00
_cell.angle_beta   90.00
_cell.angle_gamma   90.00
#
_symmetry.space_group_name_H-M   'P 1'
#
loop_
_entity.id
_entity.type
_entity.pdbx_description
1 polymer ?
#
loop_
_entity_poly.entity_id
_entity_poly.type
_entity_poly.pdbx_seq_one_letter_code
_entity_poly.pdbx_strand_id
1 'polypeptide(L)' 'MLELALPNAHALAVMILIAVALVLFARDDIPLETTSLVVIVLLTVGFQLFPFEMDGRSVNPSEFFLGFGNRALIAVCAL' A
#
# COMPACT_ATOMS: atom_id res chain seq x y z
N MET A 1 6.55 4.71 27.95
CA MET A 1 5.52 3.67 28.15
C MET A 1 5.02 3.30 26.77
N LEU A 2 5.14 2.04 26.37
CA LEU A 2 4.67 1.58 25.07
C LEU A 2 3.14 1.55 25.16
N GLU A 3 2.46 2.65 24.79
CA GLU A 3 1.02 2.57 24.55
C GLU A 3 0.82 1.64 23.37
N LEU A 4 0.39 0.41 23.66
CA LEU A 4 -0.04 -0.55 22.66
C LEU A 4 -1.38 -0.05 22.10
N ALA A 5 -1.32 1.02 21.31
CA ALA A 5 -2.49 1.53 20.61
C ALA A 5 -2.97 0.43 19.67
N LEU A 6 -4.16 -0.11 19.93
CA LEU A 6 -4.77 -1.11 19.07
C LEU A 6 -4.83 -0.53 17.65
N PRO A 7 -4.39 -1.29 16.63
CA PRO A 7 -4.42 -0.81 15.26
C PRO A 7 -5.86 -0.43 14.90
N ASN A 8 -6.03 0.76 14.34
CA ASN A 8 -7.33 1.17 13.81
C ASN A 8 -7.74 0.26 12.63
N ALA A 9 -9.03 0.30 12.26
CA ALA A 9 -9.57 -0.61 11.24
C ALA A 9 -8.82 -0.51 9.90
N HIS A 10 -8.45 0.70 9.46
CA HIS A 10 -7.65 0.92 8.25
C HIS A 10 -6.26 0.32 8.36
N ALA A 11 -5.56 0.51 9.48
CA ALA A 11 -4.25 -0.07 9.73
C ALA A 11 -4.31 -1.60 9.71
N LEU A 12 -5.33 -2.20 10.32
CA LEU A 12 -5.55 -3.64 10.27
C LEU A 12 -5.81 -4.12 8.83
N ALA A 13 -6.64 -3.42 8.06
CA ALA A 13 -6.91 -3.74 6.66
C ALA A 13 -5.64 -3.68 5.80
N VAL A 14 -4.81 -2.66 5.98
CA VAL A 14 -3.52 -2.53 5.27
C VAL A 14 -2.53 -3.62 5.68
N MET A 15 -2.47 -3.98 6.97
CA MET A 15 -1.63 -5.11 7.43
C MET A 15 -2.05 -6.44 6.80
N ILE A 16 -3.37 -6.70 6.70
CA ILE A 16 -3.89 -7.88 6.00
C ILE A 16 -3.51 -7.82 4.53
N LEU A 17 -3.67 -6.66 3.88
CA LEU A 17 -3.28 -6.47 2.48
C LEU A 17 -1.79 -6.74 2.25
N ILE A 18 -0.91 -6.31 3.16
CA ILE A 18 0.53 -6.59 3.11
C ILE A 18 0.78 -8.10 3.19
N ALA A 19 0.14 -8.79 4.13
CA ALA A 19 0.29 -10.25 4.25
C ALA A 19 -0.18 -10.96 2.96
N VAL A 20 -1.31 -10.55 2.40
CA VAL A 20 -1.83 -11.06 1.12
C VAL A 20 -0.83 -10.78 -0.02
N ALA A 21 -0.32 -9.55 -0.12
CA ALA A 21 0.64 -9.16 -1.14
C ALA A 21 1.93 -9.99 -1.07
N LEU A 22 2.47 -10.23 0.13
CA LEU A 22 3.64 -11.07 0.33
C LEU A 22 3.40 -12.51 -0.11
N VAL A 23 2.22 -13.06 0.21
CA VAL A 23 1.84 -14.41 -0.25
C VAL A 23 1.73 -14.47 -1.77
N LEU A 24 1.15 -13.45 -2.41
CA LEU A 24 1.04 -13.39 -3.88
C LEU A 24 2.41 -13.20 -4.55
N PHE A 25 3.30 -12.37 -3.98
CA PHE A 25 4.67 -12.21 -4.47
C PHE A 25 5.52 -13.46 -4.34
N ALA A 26 5.25 -14.31 -3.35
CA ALA A 26 5.92 -15.58 -3.19
C ALA A 26 5.46 -16.67 -4.18
N ARG A 27 4.46 -16.38 -5.04
CA ARG A 27 3.98 -17.32 -6.05
C ARG A 27 4.66 -17.07 -7.39
N ASP A 28 5.38 -18.07 -7.88
CA ASP A 28 6.03 -18.04 -9.19
C ASP A 28 5.03 -18.00 -10.36
N ASP A 29 3.77 -18.41 -10.15
CA ASP A 29 2.72 -18.41 -11.17
C ASP A 29 2.21 -17.00 -11.52
N ILE A 30 2.45 -15.99 -10.68
CA ILE A 30 1.89 -14.64 -10.86
C ILE A 30 3.02 -13.64 -11.10
N PRO A 31 3.05 -12.93 -12.24
CA PRO A 31 4.03 -11.88 -12.48
C PRO A 31 3.99 -10.81 -11.38
N LEU A 32 5.17 -10.42 -10.90
CA LEU A 32 5.32 -9.47 -9.80
C LEU A 32 4.75 -8.09 -10.13
N GLU A 33 4.77 -7.72 -11.42
CA GLU A 33 4.20 -6.48 -11.94
C GLU A 33 2.68 -6.46 -11.76
N THR A 34 2.02 -7.60 -12.03
CA THR A 34 0.56 -7.71 -11.92
C THR A 34 0.13 -7.65 -10.45
N THR A 35 0.83 -8.38 -9.57
CA THR A 35 0.55 -8.32 -8.13
C THR A 35 0.76 -6.91 -7.58
N SER A 36 1.84 -6.22 -7.98
CA SER A 36 2.12 -4.85 -7.54
C SER A 36 1.04 -3.87 -8.00
N LEU A 37 0.57 -4.00 -9.25
CA LEU A 37 -0.54 -3.22 -9.79
C LEU A 37 -1.87 -3.49 -9.06
N VAL A 38 -2.15 -4.74 -8.70
CA VAL A 38 -3.35 -5.08 -7.92
C VAL A 38 -3.29 -4.44 -6.53
N VAL A 39 -2.13 -4.48 -5.86
CA VAL A 39 -1.96 -3.89 -4.53
C VAL A 39 -2.18 -2.37 -4.55
N ILE A 40 -1.58 -1.66 -5.52
CA ILE A 40 -1.77 -0.20 -5.61
C ILE A 40 -3.22 0.15 -5.95
N VAL A 41 -3.89 -0.62 -6.82
CA VAL A 41 -5.33 -0.42 -7.13
C VAL A 41 -6.19 -0.63 -5.88
N LEU A 42 -5.96 -1.71 -5.12
CA LEU A 42 -6.70 -1.98 -3.90
C LEU A 42 -6.50 -0.90 -2.83
N LEU A 43 -5.27 -0.39 -2.67
CA LEU A 43 -5.01 0.72 -1.75
C LEU A 43 -5.73 1.99 -2.20
N THR A 44 -5.55 2.41 -3.45
CA THR A 44 -6.14 3.64 -3.97
C THR A 44 -7.67 3.57 -3.92
N VAL A 45 -8.28 2.47 -4.38
CA VAL A 45 -9.73 2.30 -4.36
C VAL A 45 -10.25 2.17 -2.93
N GLY A 46 -9.56 1.41 -2.07
CA GLY A 46 -9.95 1.22 -0.67
C GLY A 46 -10.01 2.54 0.09
N PHE A 47 -8.97 3.39 -0.04
CA PHE A 47 -8.93 4.70 0.61
C PHE A 47 -9.82 5.74 -0.08
N GLN A 48 -10.13 5.59 -1.36
CA GLN A 48 -11.11 6.44 -2.06
C GLN A 48 -12.55 6.13 -1.61
N LEU A 49 -12.89 4.86 -1.40
CA LEU A 49 -14.22 4.43 -0.95
C LEU A 49 -14.41 4.64 0.56
N PHE A 50 -13.35 4.42 1.34
CA PHE A 50 -13.34 4.58 2.80
C PHE A 50 -12.25 5.58 3.19
N PRO A 51 -12.51 6.89 3.10
CA PRO A 51 -11.51 7.91 3.43
C PRO A 51 -11.06 7.78 4.89
N PHE A 52 -9.74 7.77 5.08
CA PHE A 52 -9.13 7.76 6.40
C PHE A 52 -8.77 9.18 6.82
N GLU A 53 -9.30 9.63 7.96
CA GLU A 53 -9.02 10.94 8.54
C GLU A 53 -8.51 10.77 9.97
N MET A 54 -7.40 11.43 10.30
CA MET A 54 -6.84 11.47 11.65
C MET A 54 -6.23 12.84 11.93
N ASP A 55 -6.60 13.45 13.06
CA ASP A 55 -6.15 14.78 13.48
C ASP A 55 -6.32 15.86 12.39
N GLY A 56 -7.45 15.85 11.69
CA GLY A 56 -7.78 16.82 10.63
C GLY A 56 -6.98 16.65 9.34
N ARG A 57 -6.19 15.58 9.22
CA ARG A 57 -5.48 15.20 7.99
C ARG A 57 -6.11 13.95 7.41
N SER A 58 -6.49 14.02 6.15
CA SER A 58 -6.94 12.86 5.38
C SER A 58 -5.79 12.29 4.55
N VAL A 59 -5.79 10.98 4.37
CA VAL A 59 -4.86 10.33 3.43
C VAL A 59 -5.45 10.47 2.03
N ASN A 60 -4.77 11.21 1.16
CA ASN A 60 -5.19 11.34 -0.22
C ASN A 60 -4.78 10.09 -1.02
N PRO A 61 -5.72 9.36 -1.66
CA PRO A 61 -5.37 8.13 -2.38
C PRO A 61 -4.34 8.33 -3.51
N SER A 62 -4.25 9.53 -4.06
CA SER A 62 -3.25 9.84 -5.09
C SER A 62 -1.81 9.83 -4.57
N GLU A 63 -1.60 10.01 -3.26
CA GLU A 63 -0.26 9.97 -2.65
C GLU A 63 0.37 8.58 -2.71
N PHE A 64 -0.43 7.51 -2.82
CA PHE A 64 0.12 6.15 -2.98
C PHE A 64 0.92 5.98 -4.28
N PHE A 65 0.62 6.77 -5.31
CA PHE A 65 1.39 6.74 -6.56
C PHE A 65 2.75 7.45 -6.46
N LEU A 66 3.02 8.20 -5.39
CA LEU A 66 4.33 8.83 -5.18
C LEU A 66 5.45 7.78 -5.07
N GLY A 67 5.12 6.52 -4.75
CA GLY A 67 6.07 5.41 -4.77
C GLY A 67 6.75 5.19 -6.13
N PHE A 68 6.10 5.56 -7.25
CA PHE A 68 6.70 5.51 -8.59
C PHE A 68 7.77 6.59 -8.81
N GLY A 69 7.74 7.68 -8.04
CA GLY A 69 8.77 8.72 -8.05
C GLY A 69 9.98 8.40 -7.16
N ASN A 70 10.09 7.18 -6.63
CA ASN A 70 11.19 6.78 -5.77
C ASN A 70 12.51 6.80 -6.55
N ARG A 71 13.52 7.50 -6.00
CA ARG A 71 14.87 7.60 -6.57
C ARG A 71 15.50 6.24 -6.85
N ALA A 72 15.19 5.22 -6.05
CA ALA A 72 15.66 3.86 -6.26
C ALA A 72 15.09 3.25 -7.56
N LEU A 73 13.78 3.40 -7.81
CA LEU A 73 13.13 2.91 -9.02
C LEU A 73 13.68 3.63 -10.26
N ILE A 74 13.82 4.95 -10.18
CA ILE A 74 14.39 5.77 -11.26
C ILE A 74 15.81 5.33 -11.61
N ALA A 75 16.65 5.03 -10.60
CA ALA A 75 18.02 4.58 -10.82
C ALA A 75 18.08 3.21 -11.53
N VAL A 76 17.21 2.26 -11.15
CA VAL A 76 17.15 0.94 -11.80
C VAL A 76 16.65 1.03 -13.24
N CYS A 77 15.67 1.90 -13.53
CA CYS A 77 15.19 2.11 -14.90
C CYS A 77 16.20 2.82 -15.82
N ALA A 78 17.20 3.51 -15.25
CA ALA A 78 18.23 4.24 -16.00
C ALA A 78 19.48 3.40 -16.31
N LEU A 79 19.52 2.13 -15.85
CA LEU A 79 20.61 1.18 -16.08
C LEU A 79 20.37 0.40 -17.39
#